data_AF-A0A820A1X1-F1
#
_entry.id   AF-A0A820A1X1-F1
#
_cell.length_a   1.000
_cell.length_b   1.000
_cell.length_c   1.000
_cell.angle_alpha   90.00
_cell.angle_beta   90.00
_cell.angle_gamma   90.00
#
_symmetry.space_group_name_H-M   'P 1'
#
loop_
_entity.id
_entity.type
_entity.pdbx_description
1 polymer ?
#
loop_
_entity_poly.entity_id
_entity_poly.type
_entity_poly.pdbx_seq_one_letter_code
_entity_poly.pdbx_strand_id
1 'polypeptide(L)'
;MFRKDFKSKGYTQVKSSDRKKLRQQIQQIYPTLNDDILSLIIPTGKGEDFTSCKLLLSTDDDILVYSTNKIPWFFIVEDQKSKTERILPTVYLLWKCPDLLTLKFHTHKHVFNKLMNGADLMLPGLILPPGCVTPQTFRHVQRDQLCSICLDDNRYPIGIGQTTMDGDDMYMSGMKGRGIVLLHLYQDALWNIGPRTEVPYEKEQRQLFITDQNKVDENIEHACAQTSDNINTLNLNEEAIPVSITNESPNHPESMDEILNTIFLYLCQRKAKTYELPLLASHFYTLMQDCVPGLTLDLKLSSYKKFSKFLQHQQEINNLILIEETKPGV
;
A
#
# COMPACT_ATOMS: atom_id res chain seq x y z
N MET A 1 -1.64 -18.54 -11.08
CA MET A 1 -2.34 -19.82 -11.43
C MET A 1 -2.74 -19.90 -12.90
N PHE A 2 -3.30 -18.85 -13.52
CA PHE A 2 -3.87 -18.90 -14.88
C PHE A 2 -2.91 -18.43 -16.01
N ARG A 3 -1.61 -18.73 -15.89
CA ARG A 3 -0.61 -18.33 -16.91
C ARG A 3 -0.80 -19.10 -18.22
N LYS A 4 -1.01 -20.41 -18.11
CA LYS A 4 -1.22 -21.30 -19.26
C LYS A 4 -2.72 -21.44 -19.50
N ASP A 5 -3.06 -21.73 -20.75
CA ASP A 5 -4.43 -22.10 -21.11
C ASP A 5 -4.88 -23.34 -20.31
N PHE A 6 -6.15 -23.33 -19.93
CA PHE A 6 -6.81 -24.41 -19.21
C PHE A 6 -7.94 -24.98 -20.07
N LYS A 7 -8.35 -26.21 -19.76
CA LYS A 7 -9.51 -26.83 -20.41
C LYS A 7 -10.75 -26.58 -19.55
N SER A 8 -11.84 -26.12 -20.16
CA SER A 8 -13.12 -25.97 -19.46
C SER A 8 -13.97 -27.23 -19.62
N LYS A 9 -14.56 -27.72 -18.53
CA LYS A 9 -15.48 -28.89 -18.51
C LYS A 9 -16.94 -28.51 -18.82
N GLY A 10 -17.17 -27.34 -19.43
CA GLY A 10 -18.50 -26.79 -19.74
C GLY A 10 -19.06 -25.84 -18.67
N TYR A 11 -20.14 -25.15 -19.01
CA TYR A 11 -20.84 -24.18 -18.15
C TYR A 11 -22.13 -24.80 -17.61
N THR A 12 -22.35 -24.69 -16.31
CA THR A 12 -23.55 -25.18 -15.62
C THR A 12 -24.31 -24.04 -14.99
N GLN A 13 -25.62 -23.97 -15.18
CA GLN A 13 -26.46 -22.97 -14.50
C GLN A 13 -26.60 -23.31 -13.02
N VAL A 14 -26.34 -22.34 -12.14
CA VAL A 14 -26.36 -22.56 -10.68
C VAL A 14 -27.78 -22.39 -10.15
N LYS A 15 -28.25 -23.37 -9.37
CA LYS A 15 -29.60 -23.41 -8.79
C LYS A 15 -29.82 -22.29 -7.76
N SER A 16 -31.07 -21.85 -7.61
CA SER A 16 -31.43 -20.77 -6.68
C SER A 16 -31.09 -21.07 -5.20
N SER A 17 -31.09 -22.33 -4.78
CA SER A 17 -30.66 -22.75 -3.44
C SER A 17 -29.17 -22.46 -3.21
N ASP A 18 -28.36 -22.78 -4.20
CA ASP A 18 -26.90 -22.69 -4.12
C ASP A 18 -26.45 -21.24 -4.24
N ARG A 19 -27.16 -20.43 -5.06
CA ARG A 19 -27.00 -18.97 -5.09
C ARG A 19 -27.16 -18.35 -3.71
N LYS A 20 -28.20 -18.75 -2.95
CA LYS A 20 -28.44 -18.23 -1.59
C LYS A 20 -27.33 -18.61 -0.61
N LYS A 21 -26.88 -19.87 -0.65
CA LYS A 21 -25.76 -20.35 0.20
C LYS A 21 -24.47 -19.60 -0.11
N LEU A 22 -24.16 -19.45 -1.39
CA LEU A 22 -22.95 -18.78 -1.86
C LEU A 22 -22.95 -17.29 -1.50
N ARG A 23 -24.10 -16.62 -1.61
CA ARG A 23 -24.25 -15.23 -1.15
C ARG A 23 -23.98 -15.09 0.36
N GLN A 24 -24.49 -16.03 1.17
CA GLN A 24 -24.21 -16.03 2.61
C GLN A 24 -22.73 -16.27 2.91
N GLN A 25 -22.09 -17.23 2.22
CA GLN A 25 -20.66 -17.52 2.39
C GLN A 25 -19.80 -16.31 2.01
N ILE A 26 -20.08 -15.66 0.88
CA ILE A 26 -19.35 -14.47 0.45
C ILE A 26 -19.53 -13.33 1.44
N GLN A 27 -20.74 -13.12 1.98
CA GLN A 27 -20.97 -12.07 2.99
C GLN A 27 -20.20 -12.33 4.30
N GLN A 28 -20.03 -13.61 4.67
CA GLN A 28 -19.23 -13.98 5.84
C GLN A 28 -17.74 -13.75 5.63
N ILE A 29 -17.23 -14.05 4.43
CA ILE A 29 -15.79 -13.89 4.10
C ILE A 29 -15.46 -12.42 3.85
N TYR A 30 -16.35 -11.69 3.18
CA TYR A 30 -16.17 -10.32 2.73
C TYR A 30 -17.33 -9.43 3.21
N PRO A 31 -17.32 -9.04 4.51
CA PRO A 31 -18.40 -8.25 5.10
C PRO A 31 -18.50 -6.83 4.55
N THR A 32 -17.45 -6.33 3.88
CA THR A 32 -17.39 -5.01 3.25
C THR A 32 -18.15 -4.93 1.92
N LEU A 33 -18.70 -6.04 1.42
CA LEU A 33 -19.47 -6.04 0.19
C LEU A 33 -20.88 -5.46 0.38
N ASN A 34 -21.21 -4.49 -0.46
CA ASN A 34 -22.53 -3.87 -0.52
C ASN A 34 -23.55 -4.82 -1.16
N ASP A 35 -24.81 -4.75 -0.73
CA ASP A 35 -25.91 -5.57 -1.27
C ASP A 35 -26.16 -5.36 -2.77
N ASP A 36 -25.90 -4.16 -3.28
CA ASP A 36 -26.01 -3.83 -4.70
C ASP A 36 -24.97 -4.61 -5.52
N ILE A 37 -23.73 -4.63 -5.03
CA ILE A 37 -22.62 -5.36 -5.66
C ILE A 37 -22.88 -6.86 -5.58
N LEU A 38 -23.38 -7.38 -4.45
CA LEU A 38 -23.76 -8.79 -4.32
C LEU A 38 -24.88 -9.18 -5.29
N SER A 39 -25.84 -8.29 -5.55
CA SER A 39 -26.93 -8.55 -6.48
C SER A 39 -26.46 -8.53 -7.93
N LEU A 40 -25.44 -7.72 -8.24
CA LEU A 40 -24.75 -7.73 -9.54
C LEU A 40 -23.93 -9.03 -9.74
N ILE A 41 -23.25 -9.50 -8.69
CA ILE A 41 -22.36 -10.66 -8.77
C ILE A 41 -23.15 -11.98 -8.71
N ILE A 42 -24.14 -12.07 -7.81
CA ILE A 42 -25.01 -13.24 -7.64
C ILE A 42 -26.46 -12.78 -7.77
N PRO A 43 -27.02 -12.83 -8.99
CA PRO A 43 -28.36 -12.36 -9.21
C PRO A 43 -29.43 -13.31 -8.67
N THR A 44 -30.40 -12.72 -7.98
CA THR A 44 -31.56 -13.40 -7.38
C THR A 44 -32.77 -13.45 -8.31
N GLY A 45 -32.76 -12.64 -9.37
CA GLY A 45 -33.83 -12.53 -10.37
C GLY A 45 -33.96 -13.76 -11.26
N LYS A 46 -35.18 -14.02 -11.73
CA LYS A 46 -35.45 -15.04 -12.76
C LYS A 46 -35.06 -14.45 -14.13
N GLY A 47 -34.13 -15.07 -14.84
CA GLY A 47 -33.72 -14.68 -16.20
C GLY A 47 -32.27 -14.21 -16.33
N GLU A 48 -31.54 -14.06 -15.22
CA GLU A 48 -30.11 -13.69 -15.28
C GLU A 48 -29.20 -14.93 -15.25
N ASP A 49 -28.29 -14.98 -16.21
CA ASP A 49 -27.36 -16.08 -16.44
C ASP A 49 -26.25 -16.07 -15.40
N PHE A 50 -26.42 -16.90 -14.37
CA PHE A 50 -25.41 -17.18 -13.36
C PHE A 50 -24.94 -18.63 -13.49
N THR A 51 -23.71 -18.78 -13.96
CA THR A 51 -23.12 -20.06 -14.36
C THR A 51 -21.87 -20.35 -13.55
N SER A 52 -21.63 -21.63 -13.31
CA SER A 52 -20.36 -22.14 -12.81
C SER A 52 -19.65 -22.93 -13.92
N CYS A 53 -18.34 -22.79 -13.99
CA CYS A 53 -17.49 -23.51 -14.94
C CYS A 53 -16.33 -24.16 -14.18
N LYS A 54 -16.16 -25.47 -14.37
CA LYS A 54 -15.03 -26.20 -13.80
C LYS A 54 -13.87 -26.16 -14.80
N LEU A 55 -12.77 -25.55 -14.38
CA LEU A 55 -11.54 -25.40 -15.16
C LEU A 55 -10.52 -26.42 -14.68
N LEU A 56 -9.93 -27.15 -15.61
CA LEU A 56 -8.79 -28.03 -15.35
C LEU A 56 -7.50 -27.30 -15.72
N LEU A 57 -6.70 -26.97 -14.72
CA LEU A 57 -5.43 -26.29 -14.91
C LEU A 57 -4.37 -27.26 -15.45
N SER A 58 -3.29 -26.70 -16.01
CA SER A 58 -2.14 -27.49 -16.46
C SER A 58 -1.43 -28.25 -15.33
N THR A 59 -1.69 -27.87 -14.08
CA THR A 59 -1.18 -28.54 -12.86
C THR A 59 -2.08 -29.69 -12.39
N ASP A 60 -3.10 -30.05 -13.19
CA ASP A 60 -4.13 -31.05 -12.87
C ASP A 60 -5.03 -30.66 -11.68
N ASP A 61 -4.95 -29.41 -11.24
CA ASP A 61 -5.85 -28.84 -10.25
C ASP A 61 -7.18 -28.43 -10.91
N ASP A 62 -8.28 -28.81 -10.27
CA ASP A 62 -9.62 -28.42 -10.67
C ASP A 62 -10.03 -27.12 -9.93
N ILE A 63 -10.32 -26.05 -10.67
CA ILE A 63 -10.81 -24.77 -10.13
C ILE A 63 -12.27 -24.55 -10.56
N LEU A 64 -13.12 -24.10 -9.64
CA LEU A 64 -14.51 -23.77 -9.95
C LEU A 64 -14.68 -22.25 -10.07
N VAL A 65 -15.03 -21.75 -11.25
CA VAL A 65 -15.24 -20.32 -11.51
C VAL A 65 -16.72 -20.03 -11.61
N TYR A 66 -17.18 -18.97 -10.93
CA TYR A 66 -18.54 -18.48 -11.03
C TYR A 66 -18.60 -17.19 -11.82
N SER A 67 -19.54 -17.15 -12.77
CA SER A 67 -19.67 -16.06 -13.73
C SER A 67 -21.12 -15.63 -13.88
N THR A 68 -21.34 -14.32 -13.98
CA THR A 68 -22.64 -13.72 -14.32
C THR A 68 -22.50 -13.01 -15.65
N ASN A 69 -23.38 -13.30 -16.62
CA ASN A 69 -23.31 -12.73 -17.96
C ASN A 69 -21.92 -12.89 -18.61
N LYS A 70 -21.30 -14.07 -18.41
CA LYS A 70 -19.93 -14.41 -18.86
C LYS A 70 -18.79 -13.60 -18.22
N ILE A 71 -19.07 -12.79 -17.20
CA ILE A 71 -18.05 -12.10 -16.42
C ILE A 71 -17.66 -12.99 -15.23
N PRO A 72 -16.41 -13.46 -15.11
CA PRO A 72 -15.98 -14.22 -13.94
C PRO A 72 -15.83 -13.28 -12.75
N TRP A 73 -16.50 -13.59 -11.65
CA TRP A 73 -16.48 -12.74 -10.45
C TRP A 73 -15.60 -13.32 -9.35
N PHE A 74 -15.68 -14.62 -9.14
CA PHE A 74 -14.93 -15.32 -8.11
C PHE A 74 -14.65 -16.76 -8.54
N PHE A 75 -13.63 -17.35 -7.95
CA PHE A 75 -13.22 -18.72 -8.19
C PHE A 75 -12.90 -19.40 -6.87
N ILE A 76 -13.18 -20.70 -6.81
CA ILE A 76 -12.92 -21.54 -5.63
C ILE A 76 -11.70 -22.39 -5.94
N VAL A 77 -10.72 -22.30 -5.04
CA VAL A 77 -9.51 -23.11 -5.07
C VAL A 77 -9.52 -24.02 -3.85
N GLU A 78 -9.23 -25.30 -4.05
CA GLU A 78 -8.96 -26.22 -2.96
C GLU A 78 -7.50 -26.11 -2.55
N ASP A 79 -7.25 -25.79 -1.28
CA ASP A 79 -5.89 -25.75 -0.74
C ASP A 79 -5.41 -27.19 -0.52
N GLN A 80 -4.38 -27.62 -1.27
CA GLN A 80 -3.85 -28.98 -1.20
C GLN A 80 -3.35 -29.36 0.20
N LYS A 81 -2.92 -28.39 1.02
CA LYS A 81 -2.37 -28.65 2.36
C LYS A 81 -3.46 -28.86 3.42
N SER A 82 -4.50 -28.05 3.39
CA SER A 82 -5.57 -28.06 4.40
C SER A 82 -6.85 -28.76 3.93
N LYS A 83 -6.96 -29.11 2.64
CA LYS A 83 -8.19 -29.60 1.99
C LYS A 83 -9.40 -28.69 2.25
N THR A 84 -9.14 -27.38 2.39
CA THR A 84 -10.18 -26.38 2.57
C THR A 84 -10.41 -25.63 1.27
N GLU A 85 -11.67 -25.44 0.92
CA GLU A 85 -12.05 -24.58 -0.20
C GLU A 85 -11.90 -23.10 0.20
N ARG A 86 -11.21 -22.32 -0.62
CA ARG A 86 -11.10 -20.87 -0.48
C ARG A 86 -11.79 -20.18 -1.65
N ILE A 87 -12.72 -19.29 -1.35
CA ILE A 87 -13.36 -18.42 -2.34
C ILE A 87 -12.48 -17.20 -2.55
N LEU A 88 -12.03 -16.96 -3.78
CA LEU A 88 -11.16 -15.87 -4.15
C LEU A 88 -11.85 -14.95 -5.16
N PRO A 89 -11.76 -13.61 -5.01
CA PRO A 89 -12.30 -12.68 -5.99
C PRO A 89 -11.46 -12.73 -7.27
N THR A 90 -12.01 -12.23 -8.37
CA THR A 90 -11.22 -11.93 -9.58
C THR A 90 -10.84 -10.45 -9.62
N VAL A 91 -9.96 -10.07 -10.56
CA VAL A 91 -9.65 -8.64 -10.78
C VAL A 91 -10.91 -7.83 -11.11
N TYR A 92 -11.89 -8.40 -11.81
CA TYR A 92 -13.15 -7.71 -12.13
C TYR A 92 -13.95 -7.34 -10.88
N LEU A 93 -13.98 -8.22 -9.88
CA LEU A 93 -14.62 -7.93 -8.60
C LEU A 93 -13.85 -6.84 -7.84
N LEU A 94 -12.53 -6.93 -7.80
CA LEU A 94 -11.69 -5.91 -7.18
C LEU A 94 -11.80 -4.54 -7.87
N TRP A 95 -12.15 -4.47 -9.15
CA TRP A 95 -12.40 -3.18 -9.81
C TRP A 95 -13.74 -2.56 -9.43
N LYS A 96 -14.69 -3.34 -8.92
CA LYS A 96 -15.92 -2.79 -8.32
C LYS A 96 -15.73 -2.40 -6.87
N CYS A 97 -14.89 -3.12 -6.14
CA CYS A 97 -14.54 -2.85 -4.75
C CYS A 97 -13.02 -3.01 -4.54
N PRO A 98 -12.22 -1.95 -4.73
CA PRO A 98 -10.76 -2.03 -4.65
C PRO A 98 -10.23 -2.24 -3.23
N ASP A 99 -11.08 -2.05 -2.22
CA ASP A 99 -10.74 -2.18 -0.80
C ASP A 99 -11.39 -3.44 -0.19
N LEU A 100 -11.77 -4.41 -1.04
CA LEU A 100 -12.32 -5.70 -0.63
C LEU A 100 -11.30 -6.53 0.18
N LEU A 101 -10.03 -6.46 -0.18
CA LEU A 101 -8.94 -7.12 0.51
C LEU A 101 -8.24 -6.11 1.42
N THR A 102 -8.01 -6.51 2.68
CA THR A 102 -7.38 -5.66 3.70
C THR A 102 -5.91 -5.38 3.39
N LEU A 103 -5.20 -6.35 2.81
CA LEU A 103 -3.81 -6.19 2.38
C LEU A 103 -3.75 -5.69 0.94
N LYS A 104 -3.01 -4.59 0.75
CA LYS A 104 -2.72 -4.00 -0.55
C LYS A 104 -1.23 -3.69 -0.65
N PHE A 105 -0.60 -4.25 -1.66
CA PHE A 105 0.81 -4.04 -1.98
C PHE A 105 0.94 -3.36 -3.33
N HIS A 106 1.99 -2.58 -3.53
CA HIS A 106 2.22 -1.92 -4.81
C HIS A 106 3.54 -2.32 -5.40
N THR A 107 3.60 -2.35 -6.72
CA THR A 107 4.79 -2.70 -7.47
C THR A 107 5.01 -1.74 -8.63
N HIS A 108 6.25 -1.70 -9.11
CA HIS A 108 6.61 -0.86 -10.25
C HIS A 108 6.15 -1.48 -11.56
N LYS A 109 5.89 -0.64 -12.57
CA LYS A 109 5.51 -1.06 -13.93
C LYS A 109 6.50 -2.04 -14.58
N HIS A 110 7.80 -1.91 -14.31
CA HIS A 110 8.79 -2.84 -14.87
C HIS A 110 8.69 -4.26 -14.29
N VAL A 111 8.16 -4.41 -13.06
CA VAL A 111 7.93 -5.71 -12.42
C VAL A 111 6.70 -6.38 -13.02
N PHE A 112 5.69 -5.60 -13.42
CA PHE A 112 4.47 -6.12 -14.05
C PHE A 112 4.75 -7.01 -15.26
N ASN A 113 5.69 -6.63 -16.13
CA ASN A 113 6.11 -7.45 -17.28
C ASN A 113 6.65 -8.83 -16.85
N LYS A 114 7.30 -8.90 -15.67
CA LYS A 114 7.77 -10.17 -15.10
C LYS A 114 6.61 -10.98 -14.50
N LEU A 115 5.67 -10.31 -13.85
CA LEU A 115 4.46 -10.95 -13.30
C LEU A 115 3.58 -11.56 -14.40
N MET A 116 3.44 -10.88 -15.54
CA MET A 116 2.73 -11.41 -16.72
C MET A 116 3.34 -12.73 -17.22
N ASN A 117 4.66 -12.87 -17.07
CA ASN A 117 5.37 -14.11 -17.38
C ASN A 117 5.19 -15.19 -16.29
N GLY A 118 4.26 -15.00 -15.35
CA GLY A 118 3.95 -15.91 -14.25
C GLY A 118 5.05 -16.02 -13.20
N ALA A 119 5.85 -14.97 -13.03
CA ALA A 119 6.72 -14.85 -11.87
C ALA A 119 5.91 -14.45 -10.63
N ASP A 120 6.37 -14.91 -9.48
CA ASP A 120 5.88 -14.43 -8.18
C ASP A 120 6.45 -13.03 -7.89
N LEU A 121 5.78 -12.29 -6.99
CA LEU A 121 6.24 -10.97 -6.58
C LEU A 121 7.30 -11.11 -5.48
N MET A 122 8.52 -10.76 -5.85
CA MET A 122 9.67 -10.74 -4.95
C MET A 122 9.61 -9.50 -4.06
N LEU A 123 10.10 -9.62 -2.83
CA LEU A 123 10.12 -8.52 -1.85
C LEU A 123 10.77 -7.23 -2.38
N PRO A 124 11.90 -7.24 -3.12
CA PRO A 124 12.47 -6.01 -3.68
C PRO A 124 11.57 -5.30 -4.71
N GLY A 125 10.58 -6.00 -5.26
CA GLY A 125 9.62 -5.44 -6.21
C GLY A 125 8.48 -4.68 -5.54
N LEU A 126 8.39 -4.72 -4.20
CA LEU A 126 7.40 -3.98 -3.43
C LEU A 126 7.79 -2.51 -3.27
N ILE A 127 6.83 -1.64 -3.49
CA ILE A 127 6.96 -0.21 -3.21
C ILE A 127 6.55 0.00 -1.77
N LEU A 128 7.50 0.45 -0.98
CA LEU A 128 7.31 0.77 0.43
C LEU A 128 7.13 2.28 0.62
N PRO A 129 6.49 2.70 1.71
CA PRO A 129 6.45 4.10 2.11
C PRO A 129 7.88 4.67 2.22
N PRO A 130 8.09 5.96 1.91
CA PRO A 130 9.41 6.57 1.98
C PRO A 130 9.90 6.59 3.43
N GLY A 131 11.01 5.89 3.68
CA GLY A 131 11.61 5.72 5.00
C GLY A 131 12.42 4.43 5.08
N CYS A 132 13.09 4.21 6.21
CA CYS A 132 13.72 2.91 6.48
C CYS A 132 12.63 1.85 6.67
N VAL A 133 12.84 0.66 6.12
CA VAL A 133 11.98 -0.50 6.43
C VAL A 133 12.12 -0.76 7.92
N THR A 134 11.01 -0.75 8.65
CA THR A 134 10.98 -1.08 10.08
C THR A 134 10.11 -2.31 10.30
N PRO A 135 10.23 -3.02 11.43
CA PRO A 135 9.32 -4.12 11.76
C PRO A 135 7.83 -3.71 11.73
N GLN A 136 7.52 -2.43 11.98
CA GLN A 136 6.15 -1.93 11.93
C GLN A 136 5.58 -1.88 10.50
N THR A 137 6.44 -1.80 9.47
CA THR A 137 6.01 -1.72 8.06
C THR A 137 5.18 -2.93 7.65
N PHE A 138 5.48 -4.13 8.16
CA PHE A 138 4.78 -5.36 7.79
C PHE A 138 4.03 -6.02 8.95
N ARG A 139 3.93 -5.37 10.12
CA ARG A 139 3.30 -5.96 11.32
C ARG A 139 1.88 -6.50 11.10
N HIS A 140 1.15 -5.93 10.14
CA HIS A 140 -0.21 -6.31 9.78
C HIS A 140 -0.29 -7.47 8.78
N VAL A 141 0.86 -7.98 8.32
CA VAL A 141 0.98 -9.03 7.32
C VAL A 141 1.17 -10.38 8.00
N GLN A 142 0.24 -11.29 7.75
CA GLN A 142 0.35 -12.69 8.16
C GLN A 142 0.75 -13.57 6.98
N ARG A 143 1.37 -14.72 7.27
CA ARG A 143 1.66 -15.75 6.28
C ARG A 143 0.35 -16.33 5.72
N ASP A 144 0.36 -16.71 4.44
CA ASP A 144 -0.76 -17.30 3.72
C ASP A 144 -2.02 -16.40 3.64
N GLN A 145 -1.85 -15.09 3.86
CA GLN A 145 -2.90 -14.08 3.80
C GLN A 145 -3.10 -13.58 2.37
N LEU A 146 -4.37 -13.37 1.99
CA LEU A 146 -4.74 -12.88 0.67
C LEU A 146 -4.47 -11.37 0.55
N CYS A 147 -3.89 -10.94 -0.56
CA CYS A 147 -3.55 -9.54 -0.82
C CYS A 147 -3.85 -9.13 -2.26
N SER A 148 -4.08 -7.83 -2.44
CA SER A 148 -4.23 -7.17 -3.73
C SER A 148 -2.91 -6.55 -4.17
N ILE A 149 -2.62 -6.59 -5.48
CA ILE A 149 -1.40 -6.02 -6.07
C ILE A 149 -1.78 -4.81 -6.93
N CYS A 150 -1.36 -3.64 -6.46
CA CYS A 150 -1.33 -2.30 -7.03
C CYS A 150 -0.21 -2.06 -8.06
N LEU A 151 -0.44 -1.25 -9.10
CA LEU A 151 0.66 -0.51 -9.74
C LEU A 151 0.92 0.79 -9.00
N ASP A 152 2.11 1.34 -9.13
CA ASP A 152 2.55 2.56 -8.44
C ASP A 152 1.67 3.79 -8.66
N ASP A 153 1.03 3.88 -9.81
CA ASP A 153 0.24 5.02 -10.26
C ASP A 153 -1.28 4.79 -10.28
N ASN A 154 -1.75 3.61 -9.84
CA ASN A 154 -3.16 3.24 -9.92
C ASN A 154 -3.69 2.61 -8.63
N ARG A 155 -4.86 3.07 -8.17
CA ARG A 155 -5.57 2.53 -7.01
C ARG A 155 -6.17 1.14 -7.27
N TYR A 156 -6.49 0.83 -8.52
CA TYR A 156 -7.16 -0.41 -8.87
C TYR A 156 -6.19 -1.61 -8.93
N PRO A 157 -6.52 -2.74 -8.27
CA PRO A 157 -5.67 -3.93 -8.30
C PRO A 157 -5.49 -4.50 -9.70
N ILE A 158 -4.23 -4.79 -10.06
CA ILE A 158 -3.88 -5.52 -11.27
C ILE A 158 -3.84 -7.04 -11.04
N GLY A 159 -3.86 -7.49 -9.79
CA GLY A 159 -3.78 -8.90 -9.48
C GLY A 159 -4.02 -9.23 -8.01
N ILE A 160 -4.03 -10.52 -7.74
CA ILE A 160 -4.29 -11.12 -6.44
C ILE A 160 -3.16 -12.08 -6.14
N GLY A 161 -2.64 -11.98 -4.92
CA GLY A 161 -1.58 -12.84 -4.45
C GLY A 161 -1.82 -13.33 -3.02
N GLN A 162 -0.99 -14.27 -2.61
CA GLN A 162 -0.95 -14.80 -1.26
C GLN A 162 0.45 -14.60 -0.69
N THR A 163 0.54 -14.09 0.53
CA THR A 163 1.81 -13.87 1.22
C THR A 163 2.46 -15.20 1.60
N THR A 164 3.78 -15.30 1.46
CA THR A 164 4.54 -16.53 1.80
C THR A 164 5.19 -16.47 3.17
N MET A 165 5.32 -15.28 3.72
CA MET A 165 6.00 -14.96 4.98
C MET A 165 5.11 -14.03 5.79
N ASP A 166 5.30 -14.03 7.11
CA ASP A 166 4.75 -13.00 7.98
C ASP A 166 5.62 -11.74 7.92
N GLY A 167 5.13 -10.65 8.54
CA GLY A 167 5.82 -9.37 8.48
C GLY A 167 7.22 -9.37 9.10
N ASP A 168 7.43 -10.14 10.17
CA ASP A 168 8.72 -10.25 10.84
C ASP A 168 9.72 -10.98 9.95
N ASP A 169 9.33 -12.09 9.33
CA ASP A 169 10.15 -12.82 8.37
C ASP A 169 10.48 -11.97 7.14
N MET A 170 9.50 -11.20 6.63
CA MET A 170 9.71 -10.27 5.51
C MET A 170 10.79 -9.23 5.86
N TYR A 171 10.75 -8.67 7.08
CA TYR A 171 11.75 -7.73 7.55
C TYR A 171 13.13 -8.39 7.76
N MET A 172 13.17 -9.52 8.47
CA MET A 172 14.40 -10.25 8.78
C MET A 172 15.11 -10.79 7.54
N SER A 173 14.37 -11.04 6.45
CA SER A 173 14.95 -11.41 5.15
C SER A 173 15.73 -10.27 4.47
N GLY A 174 15.66 -9.04 5.01
CA GLY A 174 16.26 -7.86 4.40
C GLY A 174 15.64 -7.53 3.04
N MET A 175 14.31 -7.72 2.91
CA MET A 175 13.58 -7.55 1.66
C MET A 175 14.05 -8.46 0.53
N LYS A 176 14.55 -9.67 0.82
CA LYS A 176 15.03 -10.62 -0.19
C LYS A 176 14.16 -11.87 -0.24
N GLY A 177 13.95 -12.36 -1.46
CA GLY A 177 13.21 -13.59 -1.70
C GLY A 177 11.78 -13.35 -2.15
N ARG A 178 11.03 -14.45 -2.23
CA ARG A 178 9.63 -14.46 -2.66
C ARG A 178 8.76 -13.98 -1.51
N GLY A 179 8.03 -12.89 -1.70
CA GLY A 179 7.12 -12.36 -0.69
C GLY A 179 5.67 -12.77 -0.93
N ILE A 180 5.25 -12.79 -2.21
CA ILE A 180 3.85 -13.00 -2.58
C ILE A 180 3.79 -13.95 -3.79
N VAL A 181 3.07 -15.05 -3.63
CA VAL A 181 2.72 -15.97 -4.72
C VAL A 181 1.54 -15.43 -5.50
N LEU A 182 1.68 -15.36 -6.82
CA LEU A 182 0.66 -14.76 -7.68
C LEU A 182 -0.44 -15.78 -8.04
N LEU A 183 -1.68 -15.50 -7.63
CA LEU A 183 -2.83 -16.36 -7.87
C LEU A 183 -3.50 -15.99 -9.20
N HIS A 184 -3.85 -14.73 -9.39
CA HIS A 184 -4.57 -14.22 -10.56
C HIS A 184 -4.05 -12.84 -10.95
N LEU A 185 -3.99 -12.54 -12.25
CA LEU A 185 -3.45 -11.28 -12.78
C LEU A 185 -4.29 -10.76 -13.95
N TYR A 186 -4.29 -9.45 -14.14
CA TYR A 186 -4.73 -8.79 -15.36
C TYR A 186 -4.02 -9.38 -16.60
N GLN A 187 -4.77 -9.61 -17.68
CA GLN A 187 -4.33 -10.26 -18.93
C GLN A 187 -3.98 -11.76 -18.82
N ASP A 188 -4.31 -12.43 -17.72
CA ASP A 188 -4.18 -13.88 -17.64
C ASP A 188 -5.35 -14.62 -18.34
N ALA A 189 -5.25 -15.95 -18.42
CA ALA A 189 -6.25 -16.76 -19.13
C ALA A 189 -7.65 -16.69 -18.48
N LEU A 190 -7.75 -16.43 -17.17
CA LEU A 190 -9.04 -16.26 -16.49
C LEU A 190 -9.66 -14.90 -16.82
N TRP A 191 -8.86 -13.84 -16.84
CA TRP A 191 -9.30 -12.52 -17.31
C TRP A 191 -9.78 -12.58 -18.76
N ASN A 192 -9.11 -13.36 -19.62
CA ASN A 192 -9.47 -13.54 -21.03
C ASN A 192 -10.87 -14.16 -21.26
N ILE A 193 -11.45 -14.86 -20.28
CA ILE A 193 -12.84 -15.36 -20.33
C ILE A 193 -13.84 -14.19 -20.27
N GLY A 194 -13.51 -13.17 -19.49
CA GLY A 194 -14.37 -12.02 -19.25
C GLY A 194 -14.44 -11.04 -20.44
N PRO A 195 -15.02 -9.85 -20.21
CA PRO A 195 -15.23 -8.83 -21.24
C PRO A 195 -13.94 -8.17 -21.74
N ARG A 196 -12.77 -8.55 -21.22
CA ARG A 196 -11.45 -7.96 -21.54
C ARG A 196 -11.39 -6.45 -21.31
N THR A 197 -12.16 -5.96 -20.33
CA THR A 197 -12.14 -4.55 -19.92
C THR A 197 -10.75 -4.18 -19.40
N GLU A 198 -10.29 -2.99 -19.77
CA GLU A 198 -9.06 -2.41 -19.24
C GLU A 198 -9.20 -2.07 -17.76
N VAL A 199 -8.06 -2.03 -17.07
CA VAL A 199 -8.02 -1.63 -15.66
C VAL A 199 -8.50 -0.18 -15.56
N PRO A 200 -9.51 0.14 -14.73
CA PRO A 200 -9.88 1.52 -14.48
C PRO A 200 -8.69 2.31 -13.94
N TYR A 201 -8.56 3.56 -14.33
CA TYR A 201 -7.48 4.43 -13.87
C TYR A 201 -8.00 5.44 -12.86
N GLU A 202 -7.49 5.34 -11.64
CA GLU A 202 -7.65 6.38 -10.63
C GLU A 202 -6.30 6.54 -9.94
N LYS A 203 -5.70 7.72 -10.09
CA LYS A 203 -4.41 8.01 -9.47
C LYS A 203 -4.59 7.92 -7.97
N GLU A 204 -3.90 6.98 -7.35
CA GLU A 204 -3.92 6.87 -5.90
C GLU A 204 -3.20 8.09 -5.32
N GLN A 205 -3.92 8.94 -4.58
CA GLN A 205 -3.34 10.05 -3.83
C GLN A 205 -2.57 9.51 -2.63
N ARG A 206 -1.44 8.88 -2.92
CA ARG A 206 -0.42 8.62 -1.93
C ARG A 206 0.28 9.93 -1.62
N GLN A 207 0.61 10.17 -0.36
CA GLN A 207 1.68 11.10 0.01
C GLN A 207 3.02 10.50 -0.49
N LEU A 208 3.22 10.48 -1.80
CA LEU A 208 4.47 10.10 -2.44
C LEU A 208 5.44 11.25 -2.24
N PHE A 209 6.34 11.10 -1.28
CA PHE A 209 7.56 11.87 -1.29
C PHE A 209 8.46 11.25 -2.35
N ILE A 210 8.44 11.88 -3.52
CA ILE A 210 9.39 11.59 -4.60
C ILE A 210 10.78 11.79 -4.00
N THR A 211 11.53 10.70 -3.87
CA THR A 211 12.97 10.80 -3.73
C THR A 211 13.46 10.95 -5.17
N ASP A 212 13.92 12.15 -5.52
CA ASP A 212 14.62 12.39 -6.79
C ASP A 212 15.89 11.53 -6.79
N GLN A 213 15.79 10.33 -7.37
CA GLN A 213 16.92 9.64 -7.96
C GLN A 213 16.48 9.20 -9.34
N ASN A 214 16.96 9.96 -10.33
CA ASN A 214 17.05 9.71 -11.77
C ASN A 214 16.52 10.89 -12.61
N LYS A 215 17.28 12.00 -12.62
CA LYS A 215 17.48 12.72 -13.87
C LYS A 215 18.69 12.10 -14.55
N VAL A 216 18.42 11.43 -15.66
CA VAL A 216 19.40 11.04 -16.65
C VAL A 216 19.86 12.33 -17.34
N ASP A 217 21.14 12.65 -17.24
CA ASP A 217 21.77 13.74 -17.96
C ASP A 217 21.89 13.39 -19.45
N GLU A 218 21.30 14.22 -20.31
CA GLU A 218 21.82 14.50 -21.63
C GLU A 218 22.51 15.87 -21.56
N ASN A 219 23.84 15.90 -21.48
CA ASN A 219 24.70 16.55 -22.47
C ASN A 219 26.18 16.56 -22.05
N ILE A 220 26.98 16.30 -23.09
CA ILE A 220 28.43 16.14 -23.18
C ILE A 220 29.16 17.49 -22.94
N GLU A 221 30.22 17.52 -22.13
CA GLU A 221 31.63 17.70 -22.54
C GLU A 221 32.55 18.34 -21.45
N HIS A 222 33.78 17.81 -21.40
CA HIS A 222 35.05 18.42 -20.96
C HIS A 222 35.60 18.34 -19.51
N ALA A 223 36.79 17.72 -19.45
CA ALA A 223 37.96 17.91 -18.58
C ALA A 223 37.88 17.36 -17.12
N CYS A 224 38.37 16.16 -16.82
CA CYS A 224 39.77 15.70 -16.67
C CYS A 224 40.45 16.11 -15.33
N ALA A 225 40.55 15.09 -14.46
CA ALA A 225 41.67 14.69 -13.60
C ALA A 225 42.09 15.51 -12.36
N GLN A 226 42.55 14.72 -11.37
CA GLN A 226 43.33 15.03 -10.15
C GLN A 226 42.44 15.42 -8.95
N THR A 227 42.55 14.82 -7.76
CA THR A 227 43.68 14.16 -7.08
C THR A 227 43.16 13.31 -5.92
N SER A 228 43.95 12.31 -5.57
CA SER A 228 43.79 11.41 -4.44
C SER A 228 44.11 12.05 -3.09
N ASP A 229 43.70 11.32 -2.05
CA ASP A 229 44.35 11.16 -0.75
C ASP A 229 43.76 11.84 0.49
N ASN A 230 43.35 10.94 1.40
CA ASN A 230 43.73 10.86 2.81
C ASN A 230 42.76 11.32 3.90
N ILE A 231 42.32 10.30 4.68
CA ILE A 231 42.61 10.10 6.13
C ILE A 231 41.37 9.90 7.05
N ASN A 232 41.33 8.66 7.56
CA ASN A 232 41.05 8.21 8.93
C ASN A 232 39.64 8.20 9.54
N THR A 233 39.18 6.95 9.73
CA THR A 233 38.75 6.31 10.99
C THR A 233 38.03 7.17 12.03
N LEU A 234 36.86 6.72 12.48
CA LEU A 234 36.57 6.50 13.90
C LEU A 234 35.41 5.50 14.05
N ASN A 235 35.78 4.34 14.56
CA ASN A 235 34.94 3.37 15.27
C ASN A 235 34.39 4.05 16.54
N LEU A 236 33.16 3.76 16.95
CA LEU A 236 32.76 3.55 18.35
C LEU A 236 31.35 2.95 18.42
N ASN A 237 31.25 1.95 19.28
CA ASN A 237 30.13 1.06 19.54
C ASN A 237 29.01 1.72 20.35
N GLU A 238 27.85 1.04 20.30
CA GLU A 238 26.88 0.79 21.38
C GLU A 238 26.43 1.97 22.26
N GLU A 239 25.13 2.27 22.23
CA GLU A 239 24.23 1.74 23.26
C GLU A 239 22.76 1.98 22.88
N ALA A 240 21.97 0.93 23.04
CA ALA A 240 20.54 0.92 22.84
C ALA A 240 19.83 1.64 23.99
N ILE A 241 18.81 2.46 23.68
CA ILE A 241 17.75 2.80 24.62
C ILE A 241 16.41 2.59 23.90
N PRO A 242 15.53 1.71 24.42
CA PRO A 242 14.26 1.36 23.79
C PRO A 242 13.18 2.36 24.21
N VAL A 243 12.40 2.88 23.27
CA VAL A 243 11.19 3.65 23.60
C VAL A 243 9.97 2.88 23.14
N SER A 244 9.38 2.18 24.10
CA SER A 244 7.98 1.76 24.11
C SER A 244 7.09 3.00 24.03
N ILE A 245 6.15 3.05 23.08
CA ILE A 245 4.99 3.93 23.19
C ILE A 245 3.76 3.05 23.31
N THR A 246 3.48 2.71 24.55
CA THR A 246 2.15 2.36 25.05
C THR A 246 1.24 3.57 24.93
N ASN A 247 -0.03 3.31 24.57
CA ASN A 247 -1.12 4.26 24.73
C ASN A 247 -1.25 4.66 26.21
N GLU A 248 -0.69 5.80 26.61
CA GLU A 248 -1.11 6.51 27.82
C GLU A 248 -1.13 8.02 27.57
N SER A 249 -2.16 8.63 28.13
CA SER A 249 -2.50 10.04 28.20
C SER A 249 -1.28 10.98 28.34
N PRO A 250 -1.24 12.13 27.63
CA PRO A 250 -0.08 13.01 27.62
C PRO A 250 -0.01 13.81 28.92
N ASN A 251 1.04 13.61 29.73
CA ASN A 251 1.26 14.43 30.93
C ASN A 251 2.76 14.65 31.24
N HIS A 252 3.61 14.76 30.22
CA HIS A 252 4.97 15.29 30.39
C HIS A 252 5.29 16.35 29.31
N PRO A 253 5.78 17.54 29.68
CA PRO A 253 6.01 18.64 28.73
C PRO A 253 7.11 18.34 27.70
N GLU A 254 8.08 17.50 28.06
CA GLU A 254 9.21 17.10 27.20
C GLU A 254 8.77 16.28 25.97
N SER A 255 7.72 15.47 26.10
CA SER A 255 7.17 14.69 24.99
C SER A 255 6.47 15.60 23.96
N MET A 256 5.86 16.70 24.41
CA MET A 256 5.20 17.65 23.52
C MET A 256 6.22 18.50 22.76
N ASP A 257 7.35 18.82 23.37
CA ASP A 257 8.44 19.56 22.73
C ASP A 257 9.09 18.73 21.61
N GLU A 258 9.29 17.43 21.82
CA GLU A 258 9.85 16.52 20.80
C GLU A 258 8.91 16.37 19.59
N ILE A 259 7.60 16.26 19.84
CA ILE A 259 6.57 16.25 18.81
C ILE A 259 6.58 17.57 18.01
N LEU A 260 6.62 18.72 18.70
CA LEU A 260 6.69 20.04 18.07
C LEU A 260 7.93 20.17 17.18
N ASN A 261 9.09 19.74 17.68
CA ASN A 261 10.36 19.77 16.94
C ASN A 261 10.32 18.86 15.71
N THR A 262 9.77 17.66 15.85
CA THR A 262 9.67 16.68 14.75
C THR A 262 8.78 17.20 13.63
N ILE A 263 7.59 17.74 13.97
CA ILE A 263 6.66 18.31 12.99
C ILE A 263 7.25 19.56 12.33
N PHE A 264 7.92 20.41 13.11
CA PHE A 264 8.60 21.60 12.60
C PHE A 264 9.67 21.25 11.56
N LEU A 265 10.61 20.36 11.91
CA LEU A 265 11.68 19.93 11.01
C LEU A 265 11.13 19.23 9.77
N TYR A 266 10.08 18.44 9.93
CA TYR A 266 9.38 17.79 8.83
C TYR A 266 8.81 18.80 7.82
N LEU A 267 8.15 19.85 8.30
CA LEU A 267 7.61 20.91 7.44
C LEU A 267 8.72 21.70 6.73
N CYS A 268 9.78 22.07 7.47
CA CYS A 268 10.92 22.79 6.91
C CYS A 268 11.65 21.98 5.84
N GLN A 269 11.85 20.67 6.04
CA GLN A 269 12.58 19.84 5.08
C GLN A 269 11.74 19.50 3.84
N ARG A 270 10.44 19.27 3.98
CA ARG A 270 9.62 18.70 2.90
C ARG A 270 8.70 19.68 2.20
N LYS A 271 8.24 20.74 2.87
CA LYS A 271 7.25 21.67 2.32
C LYS A 271 7.77 23.09 2.09
N ALA A 272 9.02 23.40 2.44
CA ALA A 272 9.61 24.71 2.20
C ALA A 272 9.65 25.11 0.70
N LYS A 273 9.71 24.14 -0.22
CA LYS A 273 9.69 24.40 -1.68
C LYS A 273 8.28 24.62 -2.25
N THR A 274 7.24 24.26 -1.51
CA THR A 274 5.83 24.35 -1.94
C THR A 274 5.10 25.58 -1.44
N TYR A 275 5.68 26.30 -0.47
CA TYR A 275 5.09 27.51 0.09
C TYR A 275 5.76 28.75 -0.48
N GLU A 276 4.97 29.78 -0.79
CA GLU A 276 5.49 31.11 -1.09
C GLU A 276 6.02 31.72 0.22
N LEU A 277 7.34 31.84 0.33
CA LEU A 277 8.01 32.52 1.45
C LEU A 277 8.04 34.03 1.18
N PRO A 278 7.89 34.90 2.18
CA PRO A 278 7.81 34.64 3.63
C PRO A 278 6.41 34.21 4.13
N LEU A 279 6.39 33.31 5.12
CA LEU A 279 5.17 32.75 5.70
C LEU A 279 4.80 33.41 7.02
N LEU A 280 3.49 33.61 7.24
CA LEU A 280 2.95 34.09 8.50
C LEU A 280 3.03 33.00 9.59
N ALA A 281 3.50 33.36 10.79
CA ALA A 281 3.67 32.41 11.90
C ALA A 281 2.36 31.68 12.28
N SER A 282 1.23 32.39 12.24
CA SER A 282 -0.09 31.79 12.51
C SER A 282 -0.50 30.76 11.46
N HIS A 283 -0.26 31.04 10.17
CA HIS A 283 -0.54 30.10 9.09
C HIS A 283 0.36 28.87 9.19
N PHE A 284 1.64 29.07 9.52
CA PHE A 284 2.58 27.97 9.73
C PHE A 284 2.17 27.08 10.92
N TYR A 285 1.61 27.64 11.99
CA TYR A 285 1.05 26.85 13.09
C TYR A 285 -0.16 26.00 12.67
N THR A 286 -1.07 26.54 11.84
CA THR A 286 -2.18 25.76 11.27
C THR A 286 -1.66 24.61 10.42
N LEU A 287 -0.62 24.84 9.62
CA LEU A 287 0.01 23.79 8.83
C LEU A 287 0.65 22.69 9.69
N MET A 288 1.19 23.03 10.87
CA MET A 288 1.67 22.06 11.85
C MET A 288 0.53 21.21 12.40
N GLN A 289 -0.61 21.83 12.73
CA GLN A 289 -1.81 21.14 13.21
C GLN A 289 -2.37 20.16 12.17
N ASP A 290 -2.41 20.57 10.91
CA ASP A 290 -3.01 19.78 9.83
C ASP A 290 -2.10 18.64 9.32
N CYS A 291 -0.83 18.59 9.74
CA CYS A 291 0.11 17.56 9.30
C CYS A 291 -0.21 16.17 9.86
N VAL A 292 -0.83 16.07 11.04
CA VAL A 292 -1.09 14.78 11.70
C VAL A 292 -2.58 14.69 12.07
N PRO A 293 -3.41 13.97 11.28
CA PRO A 293 -4.82 13.82 11.60
C PRO A 293 -5.00 13.04 12.90
N GLY A 294 -5.61 13.68 13.91
CA GLY A 294 -5.90 13.09 15.22
C GLY A 294 -5.01 13.54 16.37
N LEU A 295 -3.98 14.35 16.12
CA LEU A 295 -3.14 14.94 17.16
C LEU A 295 -3.47 16.43 17.34
N THR A 296 -3.94 16.82 18.52
CA THR A 296 -4.13 18.23 18.86
C THR A 296 -2.84 18.80 19.46
N LEU A 297 -2.14 19.69 18.73
CA LEU A 297 -0.99 20.39 19.31
C LEU A 297 -1.47 21.45 20.31
N ASP A 298 -1.22 21.17 21.58
CA ASP A 298 -1.47 22.13 22.67
C ASP A 298 -0.16 22.76 23.13
N LEU A 299 0.11 23.98 22.64
CA LEU A 299 1.27 24.79 23.06
C LEU A 299 1.35 25.04 24.56
N LYS A 300 0.23 24.92 25.30
CA LYS A 300 0.21 25.08 26.76
C LYS A 300 0.89 23.93 27.50
N LEU A 301 0.95 22.76 26.87
CA LEU A 301 1.61 21.58 27.42
C LEU A 301 3.09 21.53 27.03
N SER A 302 3.52 22.35 26.07
CA SER A 302 4.93 22.52 25.69
C SER A 302 5.69 23.41 26.69
N SER A 303 7.02 23.23 26.78
CA SER A 303 7.89 24.07 27.62
C SER A 303 7.90 25.54 27.17
N TYR A 304 7.58 25.80 25.90
CA TYR A 304 7.60 27.13 25.30
C TYR A 304 6.38 27.98 25.67
N LYS A 305 5.22 27.36 25.92
CA LYS A 305 3.92 27.98 26.28
C LYS A 305 3.32 28.97 25.25
N LYS A 306 4.15 29.51 24.35
CA LYS A 306 3.81 30.45 23.27
C LYS A 306 4.59 30.07 22.01
N PHE A 307 3.93 30.17 20.86
CA PHE A 307 4.55 29.82 19.58
C PHE A 307 5.76 30.70 19.23
N SER A 308 5.72 31.99 19.57
CA SER A 308 6.85 32.91 19.33
C SER A 308 8.13 32.47 20.05
N LYS A 309 8.02 31.94 21.27
CA LYS A 309 9.19 31.44 22.02
C LYS A 309 9.75 30.17 21.41
N PHE A 310 8.89 29.31 20.87
CA PHE A 310 9.29 28.12 20.15
C PHE A 310 10.07 28.49 18.89
N LEU A 311 9.58 29.45 18.09
CA LEU A 311 10.28 29.89 16.87
C LEU A 311 11.63 30.54 17.19
N GLN A 312 11.73 31.35 18.24
CA GLN A 312 13.00 31.93 18.69
C GLN A 312 14.02 30.85 19.06
N HIS A 313 13.59 29.83 19.81
CA HIS A 313 14.44 28.69 20.15
C HIS A 313 14.86 27.89 18.90
N GLN A 314 13.98 27.71 17.92
CA GLN A 314 14.32 27.05 16.65
C GLN A 314 15.28 27.87 15.79
N GLN A 315 15.18 29.20 15.83
CA GLN A 315 16.14 30.09 15.19
C GLN A 315 17.52 29.96 15.84
N GLU A 316 17.61 29.97 17.18
CA GLU A 316 18.87 29.89 17.92
C GLU A 316 19.59 28.54 17.77
N ILE A 317 18.87 27.42 17.83
CA ILE A 317 19.48 26.09 17.79
C ILE A 317 19.80 25.64 16.38
N ASN A 318 18.84 25.79 15.46
CA ASN A 318 18.92 25.16 14.16
C ASN A 318 19.37 26.13 13.04
N ASN A 319 19.33 27.46 13.25
CA ASN A 319 19.61 28.49 12.22
C ASN A 319 18.83 28.28 10.90
N LEU A 320 17.69 27.57 10.94
CA LEU A 320 16.92 27.18 9.74
C LEU A 320 15.88 28.22 9.32
N ILE A 321 15.54 29.18 10.20
CA ILE A 321 14.50 30.19 9.95
C ILE A 321 15.01 31.58 10.33
N LEU A 322 14.53 32.59 9.61
CA LEU A 322 14.71 34.01 9.94
C LEU A 322 13.34 34.58 10.36
N ILE A 323 13.28 35.17 11.54
CA ILE A 323 12.06 35.81 12.06
C ILE A 323 12.17 37.31 11.82
N GLU A 324 11.26 37.85 11.01
CA GLU A 324 11.10 39.30 10.82
C GLU A 324 9.76 39.75 11.42
N GLU A 325 9.79 40.62 12.43
CA GLU A 325 8.58 41.22 12.99
C GLU A 325 8.11 42.40 12.13
N THR A 326 7.24 42.14 11.15
CA THR A 326 6.58 43.20 10.39
C THR A 326 5.43 43.80 11.22
N LYS A 327 5.79 44.69 12.16
CA LYS A 327 4.95 45.44 13.14
C LYS A 327 4.52 44.63 14.38
N PRO A 328 4.43 45.30 15.56
CA PRO A 328 4.19 44.61 16.83
C PRO A 328 2.80 43.97 16.86
N GLY A 329 2.74 42.64 16.87
CA GLY A 329 1.51 41.87 17.10
C GLY A 329 1.11 40.88 16.02
N VAL A 330 1.99 40.54 15.08
CA VAL A 330 1.75 39.53 14.03
C VAL A 330 2.85 38.47 14.02
#